data_AF-A0A3L9Y665-F1
#
_entry.id   AF-A0A3L9Y665-F1
#
_cell.length_a   1.000
_cell.length_b   1.000
_cell.length_c   1.000
_cell.angle_alpha   90.00
_cell.angle_beta   90.00
_cell.angle_gamma   90.00
#
_symmetry.space_group_name_H-M   'P 1'
#
loop_
_entity.id
_entity.type
_entity.pdbx_description
1 polymer ?
#
loop_
_entity_poly.entity_id
_entity_poly.type
_entity_poly.pdbx_seq_one_letter_code
_entity_poly.pdbx_strand_id
1 'polypeptide(L)'
;MSGIGHNGGPSMEPGFGFRKHAWGKARHELLPKLPLQIVRIRVARAKRLGLDYTTYATIRATSGRDIVGFLFSGNALELRPQRIAVPDAIRNRLAALEGGAGRIAAIYGPAHPQAVLESNRGLIDFADVAPGFTESWSAMRDRLTTTLRDVRLPADGVVLVAATSVERDWCGAAQMAGVLSADRFFRPEG
;
A
#
# COMPACT_ATOMS: atom_id res chain seq x y z
N MET A 1 20.45 -23.45 -19.09
CA MET A 1 20.99 -22.78 -17.89
C MET A 1 21.21 -21.32 -18.23
N SER A 2 20.35 -20.41 -17.75
CA SER A 2 20.54 -18.96 -17.92
C SER A 2 21.03 -18.39 -16.60
N GLY A 3 22.26 -17.87 -16.60
CA GLY A 3 22.99 -17.46 -15.41
C GLY A 3 22.47 -16.15 -14.80
N ILE A 4 22.55 -16.10 -13.48
CA ILE A 4 22.39 -14.91 -12.63
C ILE A 4 23.32 -13.80 -13.13
N GLY A 5 22.80 -12.60 -13.40
CA GLY A 5 23.62 -11.37 -13.41
C GLY A 5 23.82 -10.60 -14.73
N HIS A 6 22.96 -10.72 -15.75
CA HIS A 6 23.02 -9.83 -16.92
C HIS A 6 22.07 -8.64 -16.80
N ASN A 7 22.40 -7.67 -15.94
CA ASN A 7 21.89 -6.31 -16.13
C ASN A 7 22.64 -5.73 -17.32
N GLY A 8 22.17 -6.04 -18.54
CA GLY A 8 22.81 -5.71 -19.82
C GLY A 8 23.50 -4.36 -19.75
N GLY A 9 24.84 -4.39 -19.72
CA GLY A 9 25.69 -3.26 -19.38
C GLY A 9 25.35 -1.98 -20.16
N PRO A 10 25.93 -0.82 -19.75
CA PRO A 10 25.59 0.47 -20.36
C PRO A 10 25.49 0.35 -21.89
N SER A 11 24.35 0.77 -22.43
CA SER A 11 24.06 0.61 -23.86
C SER A 11 25.18 1.25 -24.68
N MET A 12 25.77 0.45 -25.57
CA MET A 12 26.77 0.90 -26.55
C MET A 12 26.09 1.53 -27.79
N GLU A 13 24.77 1.69 -27.77
CA GLU A 13 24.07 2.39 -28.84
C GLU A 13 24.62 3.81 -29.02
N PRO A 14 24.94 4.21 -30.26
CA PRO A 14 25.31 5.58 -30.57
C PRO A 14 24.30 6.57 -29.98
N GLY A 15 24.82 7.59 -29.29
CA GLY A 15 24.01 8.66 -28.71
C GLY A 15 23.40 8.39 -27.33
N PHE A 16 23.59 7.22 -26.71
CA PHE A 16 23.09 6.95 -25.34
C PHE A 16 23.61 7.98 -24.32
N GLY A 17 24.91 8.31 -24.36
CA GLY A 17 25.53 9.32 -23.50
C GLY A 17 24.90 10.71 -23.66
N PHE A 18 24.64 11.12 -24.91
CA PHE A 18 23.98 12.38 -25.21
C PHE A 18 22.51 12.39 -24.75
N ARG A 19 21.75 11.31 -24.98
CA ARG A 19 20.36 11.19 -24.50
C ARG A 19 20.28 11.24 -22.97
N LYS A 20 21.18 10.56 -22.26
CA LYS A 20 21.26 10.60 -20.79
C LYS A 20 21.59 12.02 -20.28
N HIS A 21 22.55 12.70 -20.92
CA HIS A 21 22.91 14.06 -20.57
C HIS A 21 21.76 15.05 -20.84
N ALA A 22 21.14 14.99 -22.02
CA ALA A 22 20.00 15.83 -22.39
C ALA A 22 18.80 15.61 -21.47
N TRP A 23 18.49 14.36 -21.11
CA TRP A 23 17.45 14.04 -20.13
C TRP A 23 17.79 14.58 -18.73
N GLY A 24 19.04 14.41 -18.28
CA GLY A 24 19.50 14.94 -16.99
C GLY A 24 19.38 16.46 -16.91
N LYS A 25 19.81 17.17 -17.96
CA LYS A 25 19.70 18.63 -18.08
C LYS A 25 18.25 19.08 -18.10
N ALA A 26 17.41 18.51 -18.97
CA ALA A 26 15.99 18.85 -19.06
C ALA A 26 15.27 18.56 -17.72
N ARG A 27 15.58 17.44 -17.07
CA ARG A 27 15.02 17.11 -15.75
C ARG A 27 15.43 18.11 -14.68
N HIS A 28 16.69 18.55 -14.67
CA HIS A 28 17.19 19.54 -13.72
C HIS A 28 16.57 20.93 -13.95
N GLU A 29 16.38 21.33 -15.20
CA GLU A 29 15.74 22.59 -15.58
C GLU A 29 14.23 22.59 -15.28
N LEU A 30 13.55 21.46 -15.48
CA LEU A 30 12.10 21.33 -15.29
C LEU A 30 11.67 21.05 -13.85
N LEU A 31 12.49 20.38 -13.03
CA LEU A 31 12.10 19.90 -11.69
C LEU A 31 12.63 20.65 -10.45
N PRO A 32 13.13 21.91 -10.48
CA PRO A 32 13.50 22.58 -9.23
C PRO A 32 12.27 22.94 -8.39
N LYS A 33 11.09 23.11 -9.02
CA LYS A 33 9.80 23.29 -8.32
C LYS A 33 8.72 22.49 -9.04
N LEU A 34 8.00 21.65 -8.31
CA LEU A 34 6.87 20.91 -8.86
C LEU A 34 5.78 21.90 -9.30
N PRO A 35 5.22 21.80 -10.53
CA PRO A 35 4.17 22.71 -10.96
C PRO A 35 2.98 22.68 -10.00
N LEU A 36 2.40 23.85 -9.71
CA LEU A 36 1.32 24.00 -8.72
C LEU A 36 0.12 23.09 -9.00
N GLN A 37 -0.21 22.85 -10.27
CA GLN A 37 -1.29 21.94 -10.66
C GLN A 37 -1.02 20.50 -10.21
N ILE A 38 0.23 20.03 -10.33
CA ILE A 38 0.62 18.69 -9.85
C ILE A 38 0.54 18.63 -8.32
N VAL A 39 0.95 19.69 -7.62
CA VAL A 39 0.80 19.76 -6.16
C VAL A 39 -0.68 19.70 -5.78
N ARG A 40 -1.55 20.46 -6.45
CA ARG A 40 -3.01 20.43 -6.23
C ARG A 40 -3.60 19.04 -6.45
N ILE A 41 -3.23 18.35 -7.52
CA ILE A 41 -3.66 16.96 -7.79
C ILE A 41 -3.22 16.03 -6.67
N ARG A 42 -1.95 16.14 -6.21
CA ARG A 42 -1.43 15.31 -5.12
C ARG A 42 -2.08 15.61 -3.77
N VAL A 43 -2.37 16.87 -3.47
CA VAL A 43 -3.11 17.28 -2.26
C VAL A 43 -4.54 16.74 -2.32
N ALA A 44 -5.22 16.87 -3.45
CA ALA A 44 -6.56 16.31 -3.64
C ALA A 44 -6.55 14.77 -3.53
N ARG A 45 -5.51 14.12 -4.05
CA ARG A 45 -5.31 12.68 -3.91
C ARG A 45 -5.09 12.27 -2.45
N ALA A 46 -4.21 12.96 -1.73
CA ALA A 46 -3.96 12.75 -0.31
C ALA A 46 -5.26 12.87 0.50
N LYS A 47 -6.05 13.94 0.25
CA LYS A 47 -7.38 14.13 0.87
C LYS A 47 -8.36 13.01 0.54
N ARG A 48 -8.42 12.55 -0.73
CA ARG A 48 -9.26 11.42 -1.12
C ARG A 48 -8.87 10.12 -0.43
N LEU A 49 -7.60 9.97 -0.08
CA LEU A 49 -7.09 8.85 0.73
C LEU A 49 -7.17 9.13 2.24
N GLY A 50 -7.64 10.32 2.65
CA GLY A 50 -7.59 10.89 4.01
C GLY A 50 -6.23 10.82 4.68
N LEU A 51 -5.18 11.07 3.92
CA LEU A 51 -3.82 11.19 4.42
C LEU A 51 -3.43 12.66 4.44
N ASP A 52 -2.65 13.06 5.45
CA ASP A 52 -1.94 14.33 5.35
C ASP A 52 -0.96 14.29 4.16
N TYR A 53 -0.74 15.45 3.55
CA TYR A 53 0.07 15.54 2.33
C TYR A 53 1.50 15.04 2.55
N THR A 54 2.08 15.26 3.73
CA THR A 54 3.46 14.85 4.03
C THR A 54 3.58 13.33 4.03
N THR A 55 2.64 12.61 4.67
CA THR A 55 2.56 11.14 4.63
C THR A 55 2.44 10.62 3.21
N TYR A 56 1.47 11.14 2.45
CA TYR A 56 1.23 10.74 1.07
C TYR A 56 2.47 10.99 0.20
N ALA A 57 3.06 12.18 0.28
CA ALA A 57 4.21 12.55 -0.53
C ALA A 57 5.45 11.71 -0.19
N THR A 58 5.63 11.37 1.09
CA THR A 58 6.74 10.52 1.56
C THR A 58 6.61 9.12 0.97
N ILE A 59 5.45 8.47 1.15
CA ILE A 59 5.20 7.12 0.63
C ILE A 59 5.34 7.08 -0.90
N ARG A 60 4.81 8.09 -1.59
CA ARG A 60 4.92 8.20 -3.06
C ARG A 60 6.36 8.42 -3.53
N ALA A 61 7.16 9.15 -2.76
CA ALA A 61 8.56 9.40 -3.08
C ALA A 61 9.42 8.13 -2.88
N THR A 62 9.13 7.33 -1.85
CA THR A 62 9.88 6.09 -1.57
C THR A 62 9.48 4.94 -2.48
N SER A 63 8.19 4.78 -2.78
CA SER A 63 7.69 3.71 -3.66
C SER A 63 7.81 4.03 -5.15
N GLY A 64 7.84 5.31 -5.51
CA GLY A 64 7.76 5.75 -6.91
C GLY A 64 6.37 5.61 -7.54
N ARG A 65 5.37 5.12 -6.80
CA ARG A 65 3.99 4.87 -7.28
C ARG A 65 2.97 5.65 -6.46
N ASP A 66 1.81 5.90 -7.06
CA ASP A 66 0.66 6.39 -6.29
C ASP A 66 0.11 5.29 -5.37
N ILE A 67 -0.51 5.69 -4.26
CA ILE A 67 -1.20 4.74 -3.38
C ILE A 67 -2.53 4.36 -4.04
N VAL A 68 -2.70 3.08 -4.35
CA VAL A 68 -3.88 2.51 -5.03
C VAL A 68 -4.66 1.54 -4.14
N GLY A 69 -4.11 1.14 -3.00
CA GLY A 69 -4.78 0.24 -2.06
C GLY A 69 -4.23 0.35 -0.65
N PHE A 70 -5.03 -0.14 0.29
CA PHE A 70 -4.63 -0.37 1.67
C PHE A 70 -4.86 -1.84 2.02
N LEU A 71 -3.85 -2.44 2.64
CA LEU A 71 -3.99 -3.72 3.32
C LEU A 71 -4.12 -3.44 4.82
N PHE A 72 -5.25 -3.78 5.41
CA PHE A 72 -5.51 -3.64 6.84
C PHE A 72 -5.27 -4.98 7.53
N SER A 73 -4.49 -4.99 8.61
CA SER A 73 -4.48 -6.15 9.50
C SER A 73 -5.83 -6.27 10.24
N GLY A 74 -6.23 -7.49 10.60
CA GLY A 74 -7.44 -7.69 11.40
C GLY A 74 -7.40 -6.92 12.72
N ASN A 75 -6.21 -6.77 13.32
CA ASN A 75 -6.02 -5.97 14.53
C ASN A 75 -6.20 -4.46 14.28
N ALA A 76 -5.76 -3.95 13.13
CA ALA A 76 -5.99 -2.54 12.75
C ALA A 76 -7.48 -2.24 12.52
N LEU A 77 -8.26 -3.25 12.13
CA LEU A 77 -9.71 -3.17 11.99
C LEU A 77 -10.47 -3.42 13.31
N GLU A 78 -9.76 -3.60 14.42
CA GLU A 78 -10.29 -3.96 15.74
C GLU A 78 -11.16 -5.23 15.75
N LEU A 79 -10.89 -6.16 14.82
CA LEU A 79 -11.59 -7.43 14.74
C LEU A 79 -11.17 -8.36 15.88
N ARG A 80 -12.14 -9.10 16.41
CA ARG A 80 -11.95 -10.10 17.47
C ARG A 80 -12.74 -11.36 17.12
N PRO A 81 -12.43 -12.53 17.70
CA PRO A 81 -13.17 -13.76 17.41
C PRO A 81 -14.69 -13.63 17.58
N GLN A 82 -15.15 -12.86 18.57
CA GLN A 82 -16.56 -12.61 18.84
C GLN A 82 -17.12 -11.34 18.16
N ARG A 83 -16.29 -10.59 17.43
CA ARG A 83 -16.66 -9.34 16.75
C ARG A 83 -15.94 -9.24 15.41
N ILE A 84 -16.63 -9.69 14.36
CA ILE A 84 -16.13 -9.64 12.99
C ILE A 84 -16.64 -8.43 12.20
N ALA A 85 -17.56 -7.64 12.76
CA ALA A 85 -17.97 -6.35 12.20
C ALA A 85 -17.04 -5.23 12.69
N VAL A 86 -16.62 -4.34 11.79
CA VAL A 86 -15.79 -3.19 12.13
C VAL A 86 -16.57 -2.21 13.01
N PRO A 87 -15.96 -1.64 14.06
CA PRO A 87 -16.59 -0.60 14.87
C PRO A 87 -16.95 0.65 14.06
N ASP A 88 -17.95 1.40 14.52
CA ASP A 88 -18.43 2.60 13.82
C ASP A 88 -17.35 3.68 13.64
N ALA A 89 -16.43 3.79 14.60
CA ALA A 89 -15.28 4.69 14.51
C ALA A 89 -14.40 4.42 13.28
N ILE A 90 -14.24 3.14 12.90
CA ILE A 90 -13.46 2.71 11.74
C ILE A 90 -14.30 2.76 10.46
N ARG A 91 -15.60 2.47 10.56
CA ARG A 91 -16.54 2.39 9.42
C ARG A 91 -16.51 3.63 8.53
N ASN A 92 -16.63 4.82 9.13
CA ASN A 92 -16.66 6.08 8.39
C ASN A 92 -15.37 6.29 7.58
N ARG A 93 -14.22 5.93 8.16
CA ARG A 93 -12.93 6.06 7.51
C ARG A 93 -12.80 5.12 6.31
N LEU A 94 -13.25 3.88 6.44
CA LEU A 94 -13.25 2.90 5.34
C LEU A 94 -14.23 3.26 4.23
N ALA A 95 -15.40 3.78 4.59
CA ALA A 95 -16.39 4.26 3.62
C ALA A 95 -15.84 5.45 2.81
N ALA A 96 -15.11 6.37 3.44
CA ALA A 96 -14.51 7.53 2.77
C ALA A 96 -13.46 7.16 1.70
N LEU A 97 -12.94 5.93 1.71
CA LEU A 97 -11.99 5.42 0.72
C LEU A 97 -12.67 4.84 -0.53
N GLU A 98 -14.00 4.72 -0.54
CA GLU A 98 -14.76 4.12 -1.63
C GLU A 98 -14.41 4.76 -2.99
N GLY A 99 -14.09 3.90 -3.96
CA GLY A 99 -13.63 4.33 -5.29
C GLY A 99 -12.31 5.12 -5.30
N GLY A 100 -11.66 5.32 -4.16
CA GLY A 100 -10.37 6.01 -4.03
C GLY A 100 -9.18 5.07 -3.97
N ALA A 101 -9.31 3.95 -3.26
CA ALA A 101 -8.30 2.91 -3.13
C ALA A 101 -8.96 1.57 -2.81
N GLY A 102 -8.32 0.46 -3.17
CA GLY A 102 -8.76 -0.87 -2.72
C GLY A 102 -8.62 -1.03 -1.21
N ARG A 103 -9.59 -1.70 -0.58
CA ARG A 103 -9.66 -1.92 0.88
C ARG A 103 -9.59 -3.42 1.15
N ILE A 104 -8.40 -3.92 1.46
CA ILE A 104 -8.11 -5.34 1.62
C ILE A 104 -7.88 -5.63 3.08
N ALA A 105 -8.38 -6.75 3.59
CA ALA A 105 -8.19 -7.17 4.96
C ALA A 105 -7.41 -8.50 5.04
N ALA A 106 -6.38 -8.54 5.89
CA ALA A 106 -5.67 -9.75 6.27
C ALA A 106 -6.17 -10.21 7.65
N ILE A 107 -6.85 -11.34 7.70
CA ILE A 107 -7.63 -11.80 8.85
C ILE A 107 -6.90 -12.93 9.59
N TYR A 108 -6.60 -12.70 10.87
CA TYR A 108 -6.13 -13.75 11.75
C TYR A 108 -7.27 -14.71 12.12
N GLY A 109 -6.96 -16.01 12.21
CA GLY A 109 -7.86 -16.99 12.77
C GLY A 109 -8.19 -16.71 14.25
N PRO A 110 -9.31 -17.23 14.79
CA PRO A 110 -10.25 -18.18 14.15
C PRO A 110 -11.32 -17.52 13.27
N ALA A 111 -11.29 -16.19 13.09
CA ALA A 111 -12.23 -15.53 12.19
C ALA A 111 -11.99 -15.96 10.73
N HIS A 112 -13.04 -16.36 10.03
CA HIS A 112 -12.94 -16.72 8.62
C HIS A 112 -13.02 -15.47 7.74
N PRO A 113 -12.11 -15.27 6.76
CA PRO A 113 -12.10 -14.05 5.93
C PRO A 113 -13.44 -13.76 5.25
N GLN A 114 -14.10 -14.79 4.73
CA GLN A 114 -15.41 -14.65 4.09
C GLN A 114 -16.51 -14.12 5.05
N ALA A 115 -16.51 -14.57 6.31
CA ALA A 115 -17.49 -14.10 7.29
C ALA A 115 -17.24 -12.63 7.66
N VAL A 116 -15.97 -12.22 7.73
CA VAL A 116 -15.59 -10.80 7.90
C VAL A 116 -16.05 -9.99 6.69
N LEU A 117 -15.82 -10.45 5.46
CA LEU A 117 -16.25 -9.74 4.26
C LEU A 117 -17.77 -9.56 4.23
N GLU A 118 -18.53 -10.60 4.56
CA GLU A 118 -20.00 -10.56 4.61
C GLU A 118 -20.54 -9.60 5.68
N SER A 119 -19.89 -9.54 6.84
CA SER A 119 -20.27 -8.63 7.93
C SER A 119 -19.93 -7.15 7.65
N ASN A 120 -19.05 -6.90 6.68
CA ASN A 120 -18.52 -5.57 6.35
C ASN A 120 -18.70 -5.19 4.87
N ARG A 121 -19.76 -5.70 4.24
CA ARG A 121 -20.08 -5.41 2.83
C ARG A 121 -20.09 -3.90 2.56
N GLY A 122 -19.42 -3.50 1.48
CA GLY A 122 -19.26 -2.10 1.08
C GLY A 122 -18.10 -1.35 1.76
N LEU A 123 -17.51 -1.92 2.83
CA LEU A 123 -16.37 -1.32 3.54
C LEU A 123 -15.04 -2.02 3.24
N ILE A 124 -15.09 -3.32 2.96
CA ILE A 124 -13.93 -4.14 2.61
C ILE A 124 -14.21 -4.74 1.22
N ASP A 125 -13.26 -4.60 0.31
CA ASP A 125 -13.38 -5.07 -1.07
C ASP A 125 -12.92 -6.52 -1.20
N PHE A 126 -11.98 -6.94 -0.36
CA PHE A 126 -11.45 -8.30 -0.33
C PHE A 126 -10.89 -8.65 1.05
N ALA A 127 -11.01 -9.91 1.46
CA ALA A 127 -10.44 -10.40 2.70
C ALA A 127 -9.80 -11.77 2.48
N ASP A 128 -8.62 -11.98 3.07
CA ASP A 128 -7.90 -13.24 3.02
C ASP A 128 -7.22 -13.52 4.36
N VAL A 129 -6.67 -14.72 4.52
CA VAL A 129 -5.98 -15.16 5.74
C VAL A 129 -4.71 -14.35 5.94
N ALA A 130 -4.51 -13.82 7.14
CA ALA A 130 -3.28 -13.15 7.53
C ALA A 130 -2.11 -14.14 7.65
N PRO A 131 -0.85 -13.69 7.40
CA PRO A 131 0.32 -14.47 7.73
C PRO A 131 0.34 -14.93 9.19
N GLY A 132 0.77 -16.17 9.42
CA GLY A 132 0.93 -16.71 10.76
C GLY A 132 2.12 -16.08 11.50
N PHE A 133 2.05 -15.99 12.83
CA PHE A 133 3.13 -15.42 13.66
C PHE A 133 4.46 -16.19 13.54
N THR A 134 4.39 -17.49 13.25
CA THR A 134 5.56 -18.39 13.11
C THR A 134 5.82 -18.77 11.65
N GLU A 135 5.17 -18.10 10.70
CA GLU A 135 5.35 -18.38 9.28
C GLU A 135 6.73 -17.90 8.82
N SER A 136 7.38 -18.64 7.92
CA SER A 136 8.67 -18.22 7.38
C SER A 136 8.49 -16.96 6.53
N TRP A 137 9.57 -16.19 6.37
CA TRP A 137 9.56 -14.98 5.53
C TRP A 137 9.06 -15.24 4.10
N SER A 138 9.45 -16.38 3.50
CA SER A 138 9.02 -16.76 2.15
C SER A 138 7.52 -17.07 2.09
N ALA A 139 7.00 -17.84 3.05
CA ALA A 139 5.58 -18.18 3.08
C ALA A 139 4.71 -16.94 3.36
N MET A 140 5.16 -16.05 4.25
CA MET A 140 4.53 -14.75 4.47
C MET A 140 4.50 -13.89 3.19
N ARG A 141 5.61 -13.80 2.46
CA ARG A 141 5.66 -13.12 1.16
C ARG A 141 4.68 -13.75 0.17
N ASP A 142 4.72 -15.07 0.00
CA ASP A 142 3.91 -15.78 -0.99
C ASP A 142 2.42 -15.57 -0.72
N ARG A 143 2.01 -15.65 0.55
CA ARG A 143 0.64 -15.34 0.99
C ARG A 143 0.23 -13.91 0.61
N LEU A 144 0.96 -12.92 1.10
CA LEU A 144 0.63 -11.51 0.87
C LEU A 144 0.62 -11.15 -0.61
N THR A 145 1.61 -11.63 -1.37
CA THR A 145 1.68 -11.36 -2.82
C THR A 145 0.60 -12.08 -3.62
N THR A 146 0.15 -13.26 -3.16
CA THR A 146 -1.03 -13.95 -3.73
C THR A 146 -2.29 -13.14 -3.48
N THR A 147 -2.55 -12.75 -2.23
CA THR A 147 -3.70 -11.91 -1.85
C THR A 147 -3.76 -10.63 -2.70
N LEU A 148 -2.64 -9.92 -2.87
CA LEU A 148 -2.59 -8.70 -3.68
C LEU A 148 -2.76 -8.96 -5.19
N ARG A 149 -2.27 -10.10 -5.69
CA ARG A 149 -2.44 -10.51 -7.08
C ARG A 149 -3.90 -10.82 -7.41
N ASP A 150 -4.63 -11.46 -6.50
CA ASP A 150 -6.03 -11.83 -6.69
C ASP A 150 -6.92 -10.60 -6.87
N VAL A 151 -6.58 -9.50 -6.18
CA VAL A 151 -7.24 -8.19 -6.36
C VAL A 151 -6.57 -7.28 -7.39
N ARG A 152 -5.57 -7.78 -8.12
CA ARG A 152 -4.81 -7.07 -9.17
C ARG A 152 -4.17 -5.77 -8.69
N LEU A 153 -3.70 -5.74 -7.44
CA LEU A 153 -3.00 -4.58 -6.88
C LEU A 153 -1.49 -4.77 -6.91
N PRO A 154 -0.73 -3.78 -7.41
CA PRO A 154 0.71 -3.81 -7.33
C PRO A 154 1.16 -3.53 -5.89
N ALA A 155 2.02 -4.37 -5.32
CA ALA A 155 2.41 -4.27 -3.92
C ALA A 155 3.05 -2.90 -3.57
N ASP A 156 3.92 -2.39 -4.44
CA ASP A 156 4.54 -1.06 -4.32
C ASP A 156 3.56 0.12 -4.42
N GLY A 157 2.27 -0.13 -4.67
CA GLY A 157 1.19 0.85 -4.57
C GLY A 157 0.23 0.61 -3.39
N VAL A 158 0.48 -0.41 -2.56
CA VAL A 158 -0.35 -0.76 -1.41
C VAL A 158 0.33 -0.31 -0.12
N VAL A 159 -0.42 0.35 0.76
CA VAL A 159 0.05 0.73 2.10
C VAL A 159 -0.53 -0.23 3.13
N LEU A 160 0.33 -0.76 3.99
CA LEU A 160 -0.09 -1.56 5.12
C LEU A 160 -0.57 -0.66 6.27
N VAL A 161 -1.76 -0.93 6.80
CA VAL A 161 -2.24 -0.36 8.06
C VAL A 161 -2.15 -1.45 9.12
N ALA A 162 -1.21 -1.28 10.05
CA ALA A 162 -0.85 -2.25 11.08
C ALA A 162 -1.14 -1.72 12.49
N ALA A 163 -1.60 -2.58 13.38
CA ALA A 163 -1.74 -2.29 14.81
C ALA A 163 -0.51 -2.75 15.61
N THR A 164 0.15 -3.83 15.18
CA THR A 164 1.26 -4.44 15.94
C THR A 164 2.61 -4.27 15.24
N SER A 165 3.72 -4.51 15.96
CA SER A 165 5.07 -4.52 15.39
C SER A 165 5.28 -5.66 14.42
N VAL A 166 4.79 -6.86 14.75
CA VAL A 166 4.91 -8.06 13.92
C VAL A 166 4.27 -7.87 12.55
N GLU A 167 3.11 -7.21 12.51
CA GLU A 167 2.44 -6.90 11.23
C GLU A 167 3.30 -6.00 10.33
N ARG A 168 4.12 -5.11 10.88
CA ARG A 168 4.91 -4.16 10.07
C ARG A 168 5.89 -4.88 9.13
N ASP A 169 6.35 -6.08 9.52
CA ASP A 169 7.26 -6.90 8.72
C ASP A 169 6.61 -7.38 7.40
N TRP A 170 5.28 -7.42 7.34
CA TRP A 170 4.52 -7.75 6.13
C TRP A 170 4.86 -6.80 4.97
N CYS A 171 5.11 -5.54 5.29
CA CYS A 171 5.49 -4.54 4.28
C CYS A 171 6.82 -4.87 3.62
N GLY A 172 7.82 -5.29 4.40
CA GLY A 172 9.09 -5.74 3.85
C GLY A 172 8.96 -7.05 3.07
N ALA A 173 8.17 -8.00 3.57
CA ALA A 173 8.01 -9.30 2.93
C ALA A 173 7.37 -9.21 1.54
N ALA A 174 6.29 -8.42 1.43
CA ALA A 174 5.54 -8.24 0.18
C ALA A 174 6.01 -7.06 -0.68
N GLN A 175 7.01 -6.29 -0.23
CA GLN A 175 7.51 -5.07 -0.91
C GLN A 175 6.39 -4.02 -1.10
N MET A 176 5.64 -3.76 -0.02
CA MET A 176 4.58 -2.76 -0.01
C MET A 176 5.13 -1.33 0.01
N ALA A 177 4.30 -0.35 -0.37
CA ALA A 177 4.68 1.05 -0.50
C ALA A 177 5.11 1.70 0.83
N GLY A 178 4.57 1.22 1.95
CA GLY A 178 4.88 1.71 3.28
C GLY A 178 3.93 1.18 4.35
N VAL A 179 4.19 1.58 5.60
CA VAL A 179 3.39 1.21 6.78
C VAL A 179 2.83 2.44 7.47
N LEU A 180 1.56 2.37 7.86
CA LEU A 180 0.92 3.30 8.77
C LEU A 180 0.44 2.55 10.01
N SER A 181 0.51 3.18 11.18
CA SER A 181 -0.16 2.65 12.36
C SER A 181 -1.67 2.84 12.25
N ALA A 182 -2.44 1.91 12.81
CA ALA A 182 -3.90 2.03 12.92
C ALA A 182 -4.30 3.37 13.57
N ASP A 183 -3.65 3.76 14.68
CA ASP A 183 -3.91 5.03 15.38
C ASP A 183 -3.66 6.27 14.54
N ARG A 184 -2.75 6.19 13.56
CA ARG A 184 -2.50 7.30 12.64
C ARG A 184 -3.53 7.33 11.53
N PHE A 185 -3.91 6.17 11.01
CA PHE A 185 -4.82 6.07 9.87
C PHE A 185 -6.28 6.37 10.24
N PHE A 186 -6.72 5.92 11.42
CA PHE A 186 -8.09 6.05 11.92
C PHE A 186 -8.30 7.25 12.86
N ARG A 187 -7.28 8.09 13.05
CA ARG A 187 -7.43 9.31 13.86
C ARG A 187 -8.52 10.20 13.25
N PRO A 188 -9.46 10.74 14.05
CA PRO A 188 -10.38 11.74 13.57
C PRO A 188 -9.60 12.98 13.07
N GLU A 189 -10.01 13.54 11.94
CA GLU A 189 -9.60 14.90 11.59
C GLU A 189 -10.30 15.85 12.59
N GLY A 190 -9.50 16.59 13.36
CA GLY A 190 -10.00 17.56 14.35
C GLY A 190 -10.55 18.83 13.72
#